data_AF-A0A1V5XLQ1-F1
#
_entry.id   AF-A0A1V5XLQ1-F1
#
_cell.length_a   1.000
_cell.length_b   1.000
_cell.length_c   1.000
_cell.angle_alpha   90.00
_cell.angle_beta   90.00
_cell.angle_gamma   90.00
#
_symmetry.space_group_name_H-M   'P 1'
#
loop_
_entity.id
_entity.type
_entity.pdbx_description
1 polymer ?
#
loop_
_entity_poly.entity_id
_entity_poly.type
_entity_poly.pdbx_seq_one_letter_code
_entity_poly.pdbx_strand_id
1 'polypeptide(L)'
;MKANDIISKGKREFSITIALVGIIPFLVFIYLMVVKVSSIRIFVGEVGLIMILTIAVFILGIHVGKRMLTSFLSEIIAKDRKAAITETALAVGHEINNPLLAIRGNLQVMESYLSESHAPDTIKNRLKTIVDNFERVRQATEQFLALSNPKSKPVFGKINMVDIHR
;
A
#
# COMPACT_ATOMS: atom_id res chain seq x y z
N MET A 1 -1.75 24.50 3.88
CA MET A 1 -2.83 24.12 2.94
C MET A 1 -3.49 22.86 3.49
N LYS A 2 -4.74 22.93 3.94
CA LYS A 2 -5.35 21.88 4.78
C LYS A 2 -5.78 20.69 3.89
N ALA A 3 -5.64 19.46 4.38
CA ALA A 3 -5.95 18.23 3.64
C ALA A 3 -7.38 18.22 3.05
N ASN A 4 -8.33 18.90 3.71
CA ASN A 4 -9.69 19.10 3.21
C ASN A 4 -9.77 19.89 1.89
N ASP A 5 -8.85 20.82 1.63
CA ASP A 5 -8.84 21.60 0.38
C ASP A 5 -8.38 20.76 -0.81
N ILE A 6 -7.53 19.77 -0.58
CA ILE A 6 -7.03 18.86 -1.62
C ILE A 6 -8.14 17.87 -2.01
N ILE A 7 -8.86 17.34 -1.01
CA ILE A 7 -9.96 16.38 -1.22
C ILE A 7 -11.16 17.06 -1.92
N SER A 8 -11.50 18.29 -1.51
CA SER A 8 -12.61 19.04 -2.14
C SER A 8 -12.30 19.44 -3.58
N LYS A 9 -11.05 19.84 -3.85
CA LYS A 9 -10.59 20.16 -5.21
C LYS A 9 -10.60 18.93 -6.13
N GLY A 10 -10.14 17.78 -5.63
CA GLY A 10 -10.16 16.51 -6.38
C GLY A 10 -11.58 16.03 -6.72
N LYS A 11 -12.52 16.13 -5.77
CA LYS A 11 -13.94 15.83 -6.03
C LYS A 11 -14.52 16.72 -7.12
N ARG A 12 -14.21 18.02 -7.10
CA ARG A 12 -14.72 18.98 -8.09
C ARG A 12 -14.19 18.69 -9.49
N GLU A 13 -12.90 18.42 -9.64
CA GLU A 13 -12.29 18.10 -10.94
C GLU A 13 -12.83 16.78 -11.52
N PHE A 14 -13.06 15.78 -10.67
CA PHE A 14 -13.69 14.52 -11.07
C PHE A 14 -15.13 14.72 -11.55
N SER A 15 -15.95 15.48 -10.80
CA SER A 15 -17.32 15.79 -11.21
C SER A 15 -17.38 16.58 -12.52
N ILE A 16 -16.47 17.54 -12.74
CA ILE A 16 -16.38 18.29 -14.00
C ILE A 16 -16.00 17.36 -15.15
N THR A 17 -15.06 16.44 -14.94
CA THR A 17 -14.62 15.48 -15.96
C THR A 17 -15.75 14.53 -16.36
N ILE A 18 -16.49 13.98 -15.39
CA ILE A 18 -17.67 13.13 -15.66
C ILE A 18 -18.76 13.91 -16.40
N ALA A 19 -19.00 15.16 -16.01
CA ALA A 19 -20.02 15.99 -16.65
C ALA A 19 -19.67 16.29 -18.11
N LEU A 20 -18.43 16.72 -18.38
CA LEU A 20 -17.97 17.08 -19.72
C LEU A 20 -17.82 15.90 -20.67
N VAL A 21 -17.29 14.76 -20.20
CA VAL A 21 -16.97 13.62 -21.06
C VAL A 21 -18.10 12.59 -21.11
N GLY A 22 -18.94 12.52 -20.08
CA GLY A 22 -20.02 11.53 -19.98
C GLY A 22 -21.41 12.13 -20.20
N ILE A 23 -21.85 12.98 -19.27
CA ILE A 23 -23.25 13.42 -19.19
C ILE A 23 -23.64 14.29 -20.39
N ILE A 24 -22.81 15.27 -20.74
CA ILE A 24 -23.11 16.20 -21.83
C ILE A 24 -23.18 15.47 -23.19
N PRO A 25 -22.20 14.64 -23.59
CA PRO A 25 -22.28 13.89 -24.85
C PRO A 25 -23.47 12.92 -24.88
N PHE A 26 -23.82 12.31 -23.75
CA PHE A 26 -24.96 11.39 -23.65
C PHE A 26 -26.31 12.11 -23.83
N LEU A 27 -26.47 13.30 -23.24
CA LEU A 27 -27.67 14.12 -23.43
C LEU A 27 -27.81 14.62 -24.88
N VAL A 28 -26.69 15.04 -25.49
CA VAL A 28 -26.67 15.42 -26.92
C VAL A 28 -27.04 14.23 -27.81
N PHE A 29 -26.54 13.03 -27.49
CA PHE A 29 -26.91 11.81 -28.21
C PHE A 29 -28.41 11.51 -28.11
N ILE A 30 -29.00 11.57 -26.91
CA ILE A 30 -30.45 11.38 -26.71
C ILE A 30 -31.25 12.43 -27.46
N TYR A 31 -30.85 13.71 -27.39
CA TYR A 31 -31.53 14.79 -28.10
C TYR A 31 -31.55 14.58 -29.61
N LEU A 32 -30.41 14.23 -30.20
CA LEU A 32 -30.31 13.91 -31.63
C LEU A 32 -31.17 12.70 -32.00
N MET A 33 -31.21 11.68 -31.13
CA MET A 33 -32.02 10.48 -31.36
C MET A 33 -33.52 10.82 -31.34
N VAL A 34 -34.01 11.55 -30.34
CA VAL A 34 -35.44 11.91 -30.22
C VAL A 34 -35.92 12.83 -31.34
N VAL A 35 -35.13 13.86 -31.71
CA VAL A 35 -35.55 14.87 -32.70
C VAL A 35 -35.46 14.33 -34.14
N LYS A 36 -34.55 13.40 -34.45
CA LYS A 36 -34.28 12.94 -35.83
C LYS A 36 -34.78 11.53 -36.18
N VAL A 37 -35.49 10.82 -35.29
CA VAL A 37 -36.02 9.46 -35.55
C VAL A 37 -37.04 9.36 -36.72
N SER A 38 -37.59 10.48 -37.21
CA SER A 38 -38.63 10.45 -38.27
C SER A 38 -38.13 10.20 -39.71
N SER A 39 -36.83 10.04 -39.96
CA SER A 39 -36.35 9.71 -41.32
C SER A 39 -35.10 8.83 -41.34
N ILE A 40 -35.27 7.58 -41.78
CA ILE A 40 -34.19 6.61 -42.05
C ILE A 40 -33.07 7.15 -42.95
N ARG A 41 -33.35 8.17 -43.79
CA ARG A 41 -32.34 8.85 -44.62
C ARG A 41 -31.28 9.63 -43.82
N ILE A 42 -31.50 9.90 -42.53
CA ILE A 42 -30.58 10.66 -41.67
C ILE A 42 -29.36 9.80 -41.25
N PHE A 43 -29.50 8.47 -41.24
CA PHE A 43 -28.39 7.56 -40.94
C PHE A 43 -27.30 7.51 -42.02
N VAL A 44 -27.62 7.94 -43.24
CA VAL A 44 -26.71 7.88 -44.42
C VAL A 44 -25.88 9.17 -44.56
N GLY A 45 -26.05 10.17 -43.70
CA GLY A 45 -25.35 11.46 -43.75
C GLY A 45 -24.41 11.74 -42.57
N GLU A 46 -23.91 12.97 -42.48
CA GLU A 46 -22.96 13.43 -41.43
C GLU A 46 -23.43 13.14 -40.00
N VAL A 47 -24.74 13.07 -39.76
CA VAL A 47 -25.33 12.75 -38.44
C VAL A 47 -25.09 11.30 -38.02
N GLY A 48 -25.08 10.35 -38.96
CA GLY A 48 -24.77 8.95 -38.68
C GLY A 48 -23.31 8.77 -38.23
N LEU A 49 -22.38 9.53 -38.85
CA LEU A 49 -20.97 9.57 -38.46
C LEU A 49 -20.79 10.09 -37.02
N ILE A 50 -21.49 11.16 -36.66
CA ILE A 50 -21.45 11.72 -35.30
C ILE A 50 -21.96 10.69 -34.28
N MET A 51 -23.06 9.98 -34.58
CA MET A 51 -23.55 8.92 -33.69
C MET A 51 -22.55 7.79 -33.50
N ILE A 52 -21.94 7.29 -34.57
CA ILE A 52 -20.92 6.22 -34.49
C ILE A 52 -19.72 6.70 -33.66
N LEU A 53 -19.25 7.93 -33.87
CA LEU A 53 -18.15 8.51 -33.12
C LEU A 53 -18.49 8.62 -31.62
N THR A 54 -19.70 9.08 -31.28
CA THR A 54 -20.13 9.19 -29.87
C THR A 54 -20.23 7.83 -29.18
N ILE A 55 -20.75 6.80 -29.87
CA ILE A 55 -20.80 5.43 -29.36
C ILE A 55 -19.39 4.87 -29.19
N ALA A 56 -18.49 5.12 -30.15
CA ALA A 56 -17.10 4.69 -30.07
C ALA A 56 -16.38 5.32 -28.88
N VAL A 57 -16.48 6.65 -28.70
CA VAL A 57 -15.93 7.37 -27.54
C VAL A 57 -16.52 6.86 -26.23
N PHE A 58 -17.82 6.60 -26.20
CA PHE A 58 -18.49 6.07 -25.02
C PHE A 58 -17.98 4.68 -24.62
N ILE A 59 -17.86 3.76 -25.59
CA ILE A 59 -17.31 2.41 -25.37
C ILE A 59 -15.84 2.50 -24.90
N LEU A 60 -15.05 3.39 -25.50
CA LEU A 60 -13.65 3.60 -25.14
C LEU A 60 -13.53 4.15 -23.72
N GLY A 61 -14.40 5.09 -23.35
CA GLY A 61 -14.53 5.62 -22.00
C GLY A 61 -14.84 4.54 -20.97
N ILE A 62 -15.78 3.64 -21.27
CA ILE A 62 -16.10 2.49 -20.41
C ILE A 62 -14.89 1.55 -20.27
N HIS A 63 -14.19 1.27 -21.36
CA HIS A 63 -13.03 0.38 -21.34
C HIS A 63 -11.88 0.95 -20.49
N VAL A 64 -11.57 2.23 -20.67
CA VAL A 64 -10.55 2.94 -19.88
C VAL A 64 -10.97 3.03 -18.43
N GLY A 65 -12.23 3.40 -18.15
CA GLY A 65 -12.77 3.50 -16.79
C GLY A 65 -12.68 2.17 -16.03
N LYS A 66 -13.02 1.06 -16.68
CA LYS A 66 -12.91 -0.28 -16.08
C LYS A 66 -11.45 -0.63 -15.76
N ARG A 67 -10.52 -0.43 -16.70
CA ARG A 67 -9.09 -0.70 -16.47
C ARG A 67 -8.53 0.12 -15.31
N MET A 68 -8.86 1.41 -15.28
CA MET A 68 -8.45 2.34 -14.24
C MET A 68 -8.99 1.91 -12.87
N LEU A 69 -10.28 1.56 -12.77
CA LEU A 69 -10.87 1.10 -11.52
C LEU A 69 -10.20 -0.18 -11.01
N THR A 70 -9.95 -1.15 -11.88
CA THR A 70 -9.27 -2.39 -11.50
C THR A 70 -7.84 -2.13 -11.04
N SER A 71 -7.08 -1.25 -11.71
CA SER A 71 -5.71 -0.92 -11.28
C SER A 71 -5.72 -0.20 -9.91
N PHE A 72 -6.59 0.78 -9.71
CA PHE A 72 -6.70 1.48 -8.42
C PHE A 72 -7.11 0.54 -7.28
N LEU A 73 -8.10 -0.33 -7.50
CA LEU A 73 -8.51 -1.31 -6.50
C LEU A 73 -7.38 -2.28 -6.17
N SER A 74 -6.65 -2.77 -7.17
CA SER A 74 -5.51 -3.65 -6.94
C SER A 74 -4.38 -2.98 -6.15
N GLU A 75 -4.11 -1.69 -6.41
CA GLU A 75 -3.11 -0.92 -5.70
C GLU A 75 -3.52 -0.65 -4.25
N ILE A 76 -4.81 -0.35 -4.01
CA ILE A 76 -5.36 -0.19 -2.67
C ILE A 76 -5.24 -1.50 -1.89
N ILE A 77 -5.68 -2.63 -2.46
CA ILE A 77 -5.60 -3.94 -1.81
C ILE A 77 -4.15 -4.32 -1.50
N ALA A 78 -3.21 -4.04 -2.43
CA ALA A 78 -1.79 -4.31 -2.21
C ALA A 78 -1.21 -3.45 -1.08
N LYS A 79 -1.55 -2.16 -1.03
CA LYS A 79 -1.15 -1.25 0.06
C LYS A 79 -1.72 -1.67 1.40
N ASP A 80 -3.00 -2.05 1.43
CA ASP A 80 -3.71 -2.45 2.64
C ASP A 80 -3.15 -3.77 3.20
N ARG A 81 -2.93 -4.78 2.33
CA ARG A 81 -2.24 -6.02 2.70
C ARG A 81 -0.84 -5.76 3.24
N LYS A 82 -0.07 -4.88 2.59
CA LYS A 82 1.28 -4.52 3.04
C LYS A 82 1.24 -3.82 4.41
N ALA A 83 0.30 -2.91 4.63
CA ALA A 83 0.10 -2.23 5.90
C ALA A 83 -0.25 -3.23 7.01
N ALA A 84 -1.21 -4.13 6.77
CA ALA A 84 -1.60 -5.17 7.71
C ALA A 84 -0.44 -6.13 8.05
N ILE A 85 0.35 -6.56 7.06
CA ILE A 85 1.56 -7.38 7.28
C ILE A 85 2.58 -6.60 8.12
N THR A 86 2.75 -5.31 7.85
CA THR A 86 3.70 -4.46 8.59
C THR A 86 3.31 -4.28 10.05
N GLU A 87 2.03 -3.99 10.28
CA GLU A 87 1.46 -3.83 11.62
C GLU A 87 1.54 -5.14 12.42
N THR A 88 1.19 -6.26 11.79
CA THR A 88 1.30 -7.59 12.40
C THR A 88 2.76 -7.93 12.73
N ALA A 89 3.70 -7.65 11.82
CA ALA A 89 5.11 -7.90 12.05
C ALA A 89 5.69 -7.04 13.20
N LEU A 90 5.27 -5.78 13.30
CA LEU A 90 5.63 -4.89 14.41
C LEU A 90 5.09 -5.42 15.74
N ALA A 91 3.80 -5.78 15.78
CA ALA A 91 3.16 -6.31 16.98
C ALA A 91 3.83 -7.61 17.46
N VAL A 92 4.02 -8.57 16.55
CA VAL A 92 4.67 -9.85 16.85
C VAL A 92 6.13 -9.65 17.29
N GLY A 93 6.89 -8.78 16.62
CA GLY A 93 8.28 -8.53 17.00
C GLY A 93 8.41 -7.85 18.37
N HIS A 94 7.50 -6.93 18.72
CA HIS A 94 7.43 -6.37 20.08
C HIS A 94 7.05 -7.44 21.12
N GLU A 95 6.07 -8.29 20.81
CA GLU A 95 5.62 -9.35 21.72
C GLU A 95 6.67 -10.45 21.90
N ILE A 96 7.52 -10.73 20.91
CA ILE A 96 8.66 -11.65 21.02
C ILE A 96 9.83 -11.00 21.80
N ASN A 97 10.15 -9.74 21.53
CA ASN A 97 11.26 -9.06 22.21
C ASN A 97 11.03 -8.91 23.72
N ASN A 98 9.77 -8.81 24.18
CA ASN A 98 9.42 -8.69 25.59
C ASN A 98 9.84 -9.89 26.47
N PRO A 99 9.36 -11.12 26.23
CA PRO A 99 9.79 -12.30 26.98
C PRO A 99 11.27 -12.57 26.75
N LEU A 100 11.79 -12.21 25.57
CA LEU A 100 13.21 -12.30 25.32
C LEU A 100 13.97 -11.45 26.39
N LEU A 101 13.73 -10.15 26.46
CA LEU A 101 14.43 -9.26 27.41
C LEU A 101 14.37 -9.77 28.86
N ALA A 102 13.23 -10.31 29.28
CA ALA A 102 13.08 -10.93 30.60
C ALA A 102 13.98 -12.17 30.80
N ILE A 103 14.04 -13.08 29.81
CA ILE A 103 14.92 -14.25 29.85
C ILE A 103 16.39 -13.81 29.93
N ARG A 104 16.80 -12.82 29.12
CA ARG A 104 18.18 -12.29 29.16
C ARG A 104 18.54 -11.71 30.52
N GLY A 105 17.64 -10.97 31.15
CA GLY A 105 17.84 -10.45 32.51
C GLY A 105 18.08 -11.56 33.53
N ASN A 106 17.27 -12.63 33.48
CA ASN A 106 17.47 -13.80 34.34
C ASN A 106 18.80 -14.51 34.08
N LEU A 107 19.21 -14.64 32.81
CA LEU A 107 20.49 -15.24 32.44
C LEU A 107 21.68 -14.41 32.93
N GLN A 108 21.59 -13.08 32.89
CA GLN A 108 22.63 -12.19 33.43
C GLN A 108 22.78 -12.33 34.95
N VAL A 109 21.68 -12.48 35.69
CA VAL A 109 21.70 -12.74 37.14
C VAL A 109 22.30 -14.12 37.43
N MET A 110 21.98 -15.14 36.64
CA MET A 110 22.63 -16.45 36.76
C MET A 110 24.13 -16.39 36.48
N GLU A 111 24.54 -15.61 35.46
CA GLU A 111 25.94 -15.42 35.10
C GLU A 111 26.72 -14.74 36.23
N SER A 112 26.14 -13.76 36.93
CA SER A 112 26.78 -13.12 38.08
C SER A 112 27.02 -14.10 39.23
N TYR A 113 26.00 -14.90 39.59
CA TYR A 113 26.16 -15.93 40.64
C TYR A 113 27.18 -17.01 40.27
N LEU A 114 27.22 -17.42 39.00
CA LEU A 114 28.18 -18.42 38.53
C LEU A 114 29.61 -17.89 38.49
N SER A 115 29.79 -16.60 38.21
CA SER A 115 31.09 -15.93 38.21
C SER A 115 31.70 -15.86 39.62
N GLU A 116 30.86 -15.73 40.64
CA GLU A 116 31.26 -15.73 42.06
C GLU A 116 31.46 -17.15 42.63
N SER A 117 31.06 -18.19 41.89
CA SER A 117 31.15 -19.59 42.33
C SER A 117 32.28 -20.37 41.66
N HIS A 118 32.74 -21.44 42.33
CA HIS A 118 33.62 -22.47 41.74
C HIS A 118 32.85 -23.45 40.82
N ALA A 119 31.82 -22.98 40.12
CA ALA A 119 31.02 -23.81 39.23
C ALA A 119 31.90 -24.40 38.10
N PRO A 120 31.69 -25.68 37.74
CA PRO A 120 32.42 -26.33 36.66
C PRO A 120 32.28 -25.58 35.33
N ASP A 121 33.36 -25.54 34.54
CA ASP A 121 33.38 -24.88 33.24
C ASP A 121 32.30 -25.39 32.27
N THR A 122 31.87 -26.66 32.43
CA THR A 122 30.77 -27.25 31.66
C THR A 122 29.45 -26.53 31.88
N ILE A 123 29.16 -26.05 33.09
CA ILE A 123 27.95 -25.28 33.42
C ILE A 123 28.06 -23.88 32.83
N LYS A 124 29.22 -23.23 32.99
CA LYS A 124 29.49 -21.88 32.46
C LYS A 124 29.36 -21.85 30.93
N ASN A 125 29.92 -22.83 30.23
CA ASN A 125 29.83 -22.96 28.78
C ASN A 125 28.39 -23.23 28.29
N ARG A 126 27.60 -23.99 29.05
CA ARG A 126 26.17 -24.22 28.74
C ARG A 126 25.36 -22.93 28.89
N LEU A 127 25.58 -22.16 29.95
CA LEU A 127 24.91 -20.88 30.13
C LEU A 127 25.25 -19.90 29.00
N LYS A 128 26.53 -19.80 28.64
CA LYS A 128 26.98 -18.99 27.50
C LYS A 128 26.29 -19.38 26.20
N THR A 129 26.17 -20.69 25.93
CA THR A 129 25.44 -21.19 24.75
C THR A 129 23.97 -20.75 24.75
N ILE A 130 23.31 -20.73 25.90
CA ILE A 130 21.91 -20.29 26.03
C ILE A 130 21.81 -18.79 25.73
N VAL A 131 22.72 -17.97 26.28
CA VAL A 131 22.79 -16.52 26.01
C VAL A 131 23.04 -16.26 24.52
N ASP A 132 23.96 -16.99 23.89
CA ASP A 132 24.27 -16.82 22.46
C ASP A 132 23.08 -17.19 21.57
N ASN A 133 22.37 -18.28 21.88
CA ASN A 133 21.18 -18.69 21.15
C ASN A 133 20.05 -17.67 21.28
N PHE A 134 19.87 -17.15 22.49
CA PHE A 134 18.91 -16.10 22.76
C PHE A 134 19.20 -14.84 21.92
N GLU A 135 20.46 -14.42 21.85
CA GLU A 135 20.86 -13.23 21.11
C GLU A 135 20.68 -13.41 19.61
N ARG A 136 20.89 -14.62 19.09
CA ARG A 136 20.55 -14.98 17.70
C ARG A 136 19.07 -14.85 17.41
N VAL A 137 18.19 -15.29 18.31
CA VAL A 137 16.73 -15.14 18.14
C VAL A 137 16.36 -13.66 18.14
N ARG A 138 16.91 -12.87 19.06
CA ARG A 138 16.71 -11.41 19.11
C ARG A 138 17.11 -10.74 17.80
N GLN A 139 18.29 -11.07 17.26
CA GLN A 139 18.76 -10.55 15.98
C GLN A 139 17.86 -10.94 14.80
N ALA A 140 17.40 -12.19 14.75
CA ALA A 140 16.47 -12.64 13.71
C ALA A 140 15.13 -11.86 13.77
N THR A 141 14.61 -11.61 14.97
CA THR A 141 13.39 -10.81 15.18
C THR A 141 13.61 -9.34 14.77
N GLU A 142 14.77 -8.76 15.08
CA GLU A 142 15.12 -7.40 14.62
C GLU A 142 15.25 -7.30 13.10
N GLN A 143 15.85 -8.30 12.45
CA GLN A 143 15.92 -8.38 10.98
C GLN A 143 14.52 -8.50 10.35
N PHE A 144 13.64 -9.30 10.94
CA PHE A 144 12.24 -9.43 10.51
C PHE A 144 11.49 -8.09 10.62
N LEU A 145 11.69 -7.35 11.72
CA LEU A 145 11.13 -5.99 11.91
C LEU A 145 11.72 -4.96 10.94
N ALA A 146 12.99 -5.10 10.55
CA ALA A 146 13.61 -4.21 9.58
C ALA A 146 13.02 -4.40 8.16
N LEU A 147 12.56 -5.61 7.83
CA LEU A 147 11.87 -5.90 6.57
C LEU A 147 10.47 -5.29 6.51
N SER A 148 9.76 -5.24 7.65
CA SER A 148 8.43 -4.65 7.72
C SER A 148 8.46 -3.12 7.67
N ASN A 149 9.56 -2.49 8.11
CA ASN A 149 9.72 -1.05 8.08
C ASN A 149 11.05 -0.66 7.38
N PRO A 150 11.09 -0.63 6.02
CA PRO A 150 12.25 -0.10 5.32
C PRO A 150 12.43 1.34 5.77
N LYS A 151 13.49 1.62 6.53
CA LYS A 151 13.78 2.95 7.07
C LYS A 151 13.87 3.94 5.93
N SER A 152 12.78 4.65 5.62
CA SER A 152 12.86 5.95 4.96
C SER A 152 13.44 6.91 5.99
N LYS A 153 14.78 6.96 6.08
CA LYS A 153 15.42 8.06 6.80
C LYS A 153 14.91 9.37 6.17
N PRO A 154 14.38 10.33 6.95
CA PRO A 154 14.07 11.64 6.42
C PRO A 154 15.41 12.33 6.12
N VAL A 155 15.87 12.22 4.89
CA VAL A 155 16.91 13.11 4.39
C VAL A 155 16.20 14.44 4.12
N PHE A 156 16.61 15.47 4.85
CA PHE A 156 16.27 16.86 4.56
C PHE A 156 16.41 17.11 3.05
N GLY A 157 15.31 17.45 2.38
CA GLY A 157 15.31 17.88 0.97
C GLY A 157 14.80 16.87 -0.06
N LYS A 158 13.47 16.84 -0.23
CA LYS A 158 12.71 16.71 -1.50
C LYS A 158 13.19 15.77 -2.63
N ILE A 159 13.91 14.67 -2.38
CA ILE A 159 14.11 13.62 -3.40
C ILE A 159 14.10 12.24 -2.73
N ASN A 160 13.19 11.37 -3.14
CA ASN A 160 13.16 9.98 -2.71
C ASN A 160 14.20 9.19 -3.51
N MET A 161 15.23 8.66 -2.84
CA MET A 161 16.16 7.70 -3.42
C MET A 161 15.99 6.37 -2.67
N VAL A 162 15.60 5.33 -3.40
CA VAL A 162 15.61 3.95 -2.89
C VAL A 162 17.06 3.48 -2.93
N ASP A 163 17.70 3.38 -1.77
CA ASP A 163 19.03 2.80 -1.67
C ASP A 163 18.90 1.28 -1.67
N ILE A 164 19.48 0.65 -2.69
CA ILE A 164 19.54 -0.80 -2.86
C ILE A 164 20.99 -1.22 -2.66
N HIS A 165 21.60 -0.94 -1.50
CA HIS A 165 22.87 -1.56 -1.14
C HIS A 165 23.02 -1.93 0.34
N ARG A 166 23.08 -3.26 0.53
CA ARG A 166 23.50 -4.10 1.68
C ARG A 166 22.59 -4.18 2.91
#